data_AF-A0A9P7YDL2-F1
#
_entry.id   AF-A0A9P7YDL2-F1
#
_cell.length_a   1.000
_cell.length_b   1.000
_cell.length_c   1.000
_cell.angle_alpha   90.00
_cell.angle_beta   90.00
_cell.angle_gamma   90.00
#
_symmetry.space_group_name_H-M   'P 1'
#
loop_
_entity.id
_entity.type
_entity.pdbx_description
1 polymer ?
#
loop_
_entity_poly.entity_id
_entity_poly.type
_entity_poly.pdbx_seq_one_letter_code
_entity_poly.pdbx_strand_id
1 'polypeptide(L)'
;MSEGLSTKTSREGDGSEASSLGTHGGETSWDEERKRDLGDIVFASQETFSPPIRPNHNIKTPPEKPHIQTRKAIAVANWPNWNIRVYFQDSSRHIQEVCQMERSDGAWNITPGHIGIEDAKQGTPLAVISRFSGSQTCLHYISDRNTIHGRCFIEGKGWSCDSLNNKEISVSQYSNLAAVASAIGIRIYYQSVSTNVHAQTPPLRRAAKRPLRLS
;
A
#
# COMPACT_ATOMS: atom_id res chain seq x y z
N MET A 1 19.07 32.71 52.05
CA MET A 1 18.71 31.88 53.22
C MET A 1 17.62 30.95 52.72
N SER A 2 17.77 29.65 52.46
CA SER A 2 18.70 28.63 52.97
C SER A 2 18.71 27.51 51.91
N GLU A 3 19.85 27.13 51.34
CA GLU A 3 20.63 25.91 51.66
C GLU A 3 19.82 24.64 51.99
N GLY A 4 20.12 23.53 51.27
CA GLY A 4 20.26 22.23 51.92
C GLY A 4 19.88 20.96 51.13
N LEU A 5 20.88 20.08 50.98
CA LEU A 5 20.87 18.60 50.81
C LEU A 5 20.53 18.04 49.41
N SER A 6 21.46 17.47 48.63
CA SER A 6 22.45 16.39 48.85
C SER A 6 21.86 15.01 49.12
N THR A 7 21.98 14.08 48.17
CA THR A 7 22.60 12.75 48.38
C THR A 7 22.88 12.03 47.07
N LYS A 8 24.14 11.59 46.94
CA LYS A 8 24.66 10.60 45.99
C LYS A 8 24.19 9.20 46.38
N THR A 9 23.97 8.33 45.40
CA THR A 9 24.30 6.90 45.51
C THR A 9 24.70 6.35 44.16
N SER A 10 26.00 6.05 44.06
CA SER A 10 26.66 5.21 43.07
C SER A 10 26.30 3.75 43.31
N ARG A 11 26.16 2.96 42.24
CA ARG A 11 26.37 1.51 42.30
C ARG A 11 26.95 1.02 40.99
N GLU A 12 28.25 0.76 41.07
CA GLU A 12 28.99 -0.12 40.15
C GLU A 12 28.45 -1.54 40.28
N GLY A 13 28.46 -2.25 39.15
CA GLY A 13 28.07 -3.65 39.04
C GLY A 13 28.66 -4.21 37.77
N ASP A 14 29.97 -4.44 37.81
CA ASP A 14 30.68 -5.31 36.89
C ASP A 14 30.14 -6.74 37.03
N GLY A 15 29.82 -7.34 35.90
CA GLY A 15 29.28 -8.69 35.79
C GLY A 15 29.59 -9.25 34.41
N SER A 16 30.86 -9.60 34.24
CA SER A 16 31.37 -10.43 33.16
C SER A 16 30.75 -11.83 33.20
N GLU A 17 30.12 -12.27 32.11
CA GLU A 17 30.06 -13.69 31.76
C GLU A 17 30.09 -13.84 30.23
N ALA A 18 31.18 -14.44 29.77
CA ALA A 18 31.34 -14.94 28.43
C ALA A 18 30.47 -16.19 28.26
N SER A 19 29.70 -16.26 27.19
CA SER A 19 29.17 -17.53 26.68
C SER A 19 29.40 -17.62 25.18
N SER A 20 30.23 -18.62 24.89
CA SER A 20 30.64 -19.22 23.65
C SER A 20 29.51 -19.70 22.72
N LEU A 21 29.83 -19.66 21.42
CA LEU A 21 29.52 -20.65 20.37
C LEU A 21 28.05 -20.91 20.01
N GLY A 22 27.76 -20.60 18.74
CA GLY A 22 26.54 -21.04 18.05
C GLY A 22 26.41 -20.48 16.64
N THR A 23 27.45 -20.62 15.80
CA THR A 23 27.35 -20.42 14.36
C THR A 23 26.58 -21.59 13.74
N HIS A 24 25.27 -21.43 13.53
CA HIS A 24 24.55 -22.20 12.54
C HIS A 24 24.10 -21.28 11.41
N GLY A 25 24.91 -21.27 10.36
CA GLY A 25 24.53 -20.79 9.05
C GLY A 25 23.37 -21.63 8.52
N GLY A 26 22.29 -20.93 8.23
CA GLY A 26 21.15 -21.42 7.47
C GLY A 26 20.68 -20.27 6.58
N GLU A 27 21.57 -19.79 5.70
CA GLU A 27 21.19 -18.96 4.57
C GLU A 27 20.34 -19.84 3.65
N THR A 28 19.03 -19.86 3.88
CA THR A 28 18.09 -20.32 2.86
C THR A 28 18.08 -19.26 1.77
N SER A 29 18.87 -19.55 0.74
CA SER A 29 18.89 -18.89 -0.56
C SER A 29 17.45 -18.61 -1.02
N TRP A 30 17.07 -17.33 -1.05
CA TRP A 30 15.82 -16.88 -1.66
C TRP A 30 15.87 -16.91 -3.20
N ASP A 31 16.98 -17.37 -3.79
CA ASP A 31 17.27 -17.23 -5.21
C ASP A 31 16.94 -18.47 -6.07
N GLU A 32 16.51 -19.61 -5.50
CA GLU A 32 16.24 -20.83 -6.29
C GLU A 32 14.77 -21.13 -6.61
N GLU A 33 13.78 -20.42 -6.05
CA GLU A 33 12.35 -20.72 -6.27
C GLU A 33 11.64 -19.80 -7.29
N ARG A 34 12.39 -19.18 -8.22
CA ARG A 34 11.82 -18.33 -9.30
C ARG A 34 12.08 -18.81 -10.73
N LYS A 35 12.36 -20.10 -10.92
CA LYS A 35 12.64 -20.69 -12.24
C LYS A 35 11.59 -21.65 -12.80
N ARG A 36 10.40 -21.73 -12.21
CA ARG A 36 9.28 -22.49 -12.77
C ARG A 36 8.06 -21.57 -12.85
N ASP A 37 7.40 -21.57 -14.01
CA ASP A 37 6.18 -20.82 -14.36
C ASP A 37 6.28 -19.36 -14.82
N LEU A 38 7.21 -19.09 -15.75
CA LEU A 38 6.95 -18.08 -16.78
C LEU A 38 6.43 -18.79 -18.03
N GLY A 39 5.19 -19.26 -17.95
CA GLY A 39 4.43 -19.63 -19.14
C GLY A 39 4.16 -18.39 -19.98
N ASP A 40 4.35 -18.50 -21.29
CA ASP A 40 4.16 -17.44 -22.26
C ASP A 40 2.79 -16.76 -22.10
N ILE A 41 2.79 -15.48 -21.72
CA ILE A 41 1.60 -14.64 -21.78
C ILE A 41 1.36 -14.30 -23.25
N VAL A 42 0.63 -15.18 -23.93
CA VAL A 42 0.11 -14.93 -25.28
C VAL A 42 -1.05 -13.95 -25.15
N PHE A 43 -0.85 -12.70 -25.56
CA PHE A 43 -1.95 -11.77 -25.79
C PHE A 43 -2.72 -12.25 -27.02
N ALA A 44 -3.85 -12.93 -26.79
CA ALA A 44 -4.78 -13.28 -27.85
C ALA A 44 -5.39 -12.00 -28.46
N SER A 45 -4.95 -11.63 -29.66
CA SER A 45 -5.65 -10.66 -30.50
C SER A 45 -6.98 -11.26 -30.94
N GLN A 46 -8.09 -10.64 -30.53
CA GLN A 46 -9.42 -11.04 -30.98
C GLN A 46 -9.58 -10.72 -32.47
N GLU A 47 -9.59 -11.76 -33.32
CA GLU A 47 -10.09 -11.66 -34.68
C GLU A 47 -11.62 -11.62 -34.68
N THR A 48 -12.17 -10.58 -35.29
CA THR A 48 -13.60 -10.39 -35.48
C THR A 48 -14.11 -11.22 -36.65
N PHE A 49 -14.80 -12.32 -36.37
CA PHE A 49 -15.74 -12.95 -37.31
C PHE A 49 -17.15 -12.43 -37.04
N SER A 50 -17.75 -11.74 -38.01
CA SER A 50 -19.17 -11.35 -37.96
C SER A 50 -20.01 -12.34 -38.78
N PRO A 51 -20.81 -13.22 -38.14
CA PRO A 51 -21.81 -14.00 -38.86
C PRO A 51 -23.03 -13.15 -39.25
N PRO A 52 -23.80 -13.55 -40.28
CA PRO A 52 -24.97 -12.82 -40.75
C PRO A 52 -26.08 -12.74 -39.70
N ILE A 53 -26.59 -11.52 -39.50
CA ILE A 53 -27.59 -11.15 -38.49
C ILE A 53 -28.96 -11.69 -38.91
N ARG A 54 -29.54 -12.62 -38.12
CA ARG A 54 -30.98 -12.87 -38.15
C ARG A 54 -31.67 -11.90 -37.17
N PRO A 55 -32.74 -11.20 -37.57
CA PRO A 55 -33.47 -10.32 -36.65
C PRO A 55 -34.21 -11.17 -35.62
N ASN A 56 -33.78 -11.08 -34.36
CA ASN A 56 -34.44 -11.73 -33.23
C ASN A 56 -34.93 -10.64 -32.25
N HIS A 57 -36.24 -10.51 -32.09
CA HIS A 57 -36.92 -9.45 -31.33
C HIS A 57 -36.89 -9.67 -29.81
N ASN A 58 -35.70 -9.94 -29.24
CA ASN A 58 -35.49 -9.92 -27.79
C ASN A 58 -34.01 -9.73 -27.44
N ILE A 59 -33.40 -8.66 -27.97
CA ILE A 59 -32.00 -8.33 -27.67
C ILE A 59 -31.96 -7.73 -26.26
N LYS A 60 -31.66 -8.58 -25.28
CA LYS A 60 -31.20 -8.15 -23.95
C LYS A 60 -29.92 -7.33 -24.19
N THR A 61 -30.02 -6.01 -24.06
CA THR A 61 -28.88 -5.11 -24.28
C THR A 61 -27.69 -5.63 -23.47
N PRO A 62 -26.53 -5.90 -24.09
CA PRO A 62 -25.37 -6.34 -23.34
C PRO A 62 -25.07 -5.32 -22.24
N PRO A 63 -24.65 -5.77 -21.04
CA PRO A 63 -24.33 -4.86 -19.95
C PRO A 63 -23.33 -3.82 -20.45
N GLU A 64 -23.63 -2.56 -20.20
CA GLU A 64 -22.81 -1.43 -20.63
C GLU A 64 -21.38 -1.65 -20.11
N LYS A 65 -20.40 -1.67 -21.04
CA LYS A 65 -19.00 -1.80 -20.64
C LYS A 65 -18.65 -0.60 -19.75
N PRO A 66 -18.08 -0.80 -18.55
CA PRO A 66 -17.76 0.32 -17.68
C PRO A 66 -16.84 1.30 -18.41
N HIS A 67 -17.28 2.55 -18.53
CA HIS A 67 -16.52 3.61 -19.17
C HIS A 67 -15.35 4.03 -18.27
N ILE A 68 -14.20 3.38 -18.44
CA ILE A 68 -12.96 3.77 -17.78
C ILE A 68 -12.38 4.93 -18.56
N GLN A 69 -12.43 6.15 -18.00
CA GLN A 69 -11.76 7.28 -18.64
C GLN A 69 -10.27 6.94 -18.86
N THR A 70 -9.76 7.26 -20.04
CA THR A 70 -8.34 7.08 -20.36
C THR A 70 -7.47 7.97 -19.46
N ARG A 71 -6.23 7.52 -19.14
CA ARG A 71 -5.21 8.25 -18.35
C ARG A 71 -5.42 8.31 -16.83
N LYS A 72 -6.15 7.37 -16.24
CA LYS A 72 -6.23 7.29 -14.77
C LYS A 72 -4.98 6.65 -14.19
N ALA A 73 -4.54 7.19 -13.05
CA ALA A 73 -3.50 6.56 -12.26
C ALA A 73 -4.01 5.20 -11.73
N ILE A 74 -3.10 4.22 -11.73
CA ILE A 74 -3.33 2.88 -11.18
C ILE A 74 -2.22 2.64 -10.16
N ALA A 75 -2.57 2.11 -9.01
CA ALA A 75 -1.62 1.64 -8.02
C ALA A 75 -1.88 0.17 -7.69
N VAL A 76 -0.82 -0.61 -7.55
CA VAL A 76 -0.92 -2.05 -7.32
C VAL A 76 -0.11 -2.44 -6.10
N ALA A 77 -0.72 -3.23 -5.23
CA ALA A 77 -0.06 -3.90 -4.10
C ALA A 77 -0.25 -5.40 -4.23
N ASN A 78 0.78 -6.17 -3.88
CA ASN A 78 0.69 -7.61 -3.78
C ASN A 78 1.42 -8.14 -2.54
N TRP A 79 1.07 -9.35 -2.12
CA TRP A 79 1.75 -10.10 -1.07
C TRP A 79 1.59 -11.62 -1.36
N PRO A 80 2.18 -12.53 -0.57
CA PRO A 80 2.17 -13.97 -0.86
C PRO A 80 0.78 -14.55 -1.14
N ASN A 81 0.75 -15.71 -1.79
CA ASN A 81 -0.47 -16.46 -2.19
C ASN A 81 -1.35 -15.71 -3.19
N TRP A 82 -0.76 -15.18 -4.27
CA TRP A 82 -1.49 -14.50 -5.35
C TRP A 82 -2.49 -13.43 -4.90
N ASN A 83 -2.19 -12.78 -3.79
CA ASN A 83 -3.02 -11.70 -3.30
C ASN A 83 -2.60 -10.39 -3.97
N ILE A 84 -3.48 -9.84 -4.80
CA ILE A 84 -3.27 -8.62 -5.56
C ILE A 84 -4.40 -7.65 -5.25
N ARG A 85 -4.07 -6.38 -5.03
CA ARG A 85 -5.02 -5.28 -4.94
C ARG A 85 -4.63 -4.20 -5.93
N VAL A 86 -5.60 -3.75 -6.69
CA VAL A 86 -5.48 -2.70 -7.70
C VAL A 86 -6.39 -1.56 -7.28
N TYR A 87 -5.81 -0.36 -7.25
CA TYR A 87 -6.49 0.87 -6.88
C TYR A 87 -6.55 1.80 -8.09
N PHE A 88 -7.72 2.35 -8.35
CA PHE A 88 -7.94 3.33 -9.40
C PHE A 88 -9.08 4.26 -9.02
N GLN A 89 -9.13 5.45 -9.62
CA GLN A 89 -10.24 6.38 -9.41
C GLN A 89 -11.36 6.09 -10.42
N ASP A 90 -12.63 6.10 -10.02
CA ASP A 90 -13.77 6.02 -10.94
C ASP A 90 -14.10 7.39 -11.56
N SER A 91 -15.14 7.48 -12.39
CA SER A 91 -15.57 8.74 -13.01
C SER A 91 -16.22 9.71 -12.02
N SER A 92 -16.60 9.21 -10.84
CA SER A 92 -17.25 9.95 -9.76
C SER A 92 -16.25 10.43 -8.70
N ARG A 93 -14.95 10.37 -8.99
CA ARG A 93 -13.82 10.70 -8.10
C ARG A 93 -13.57 9.73 -6.95
N HIS A 94 -14.35 8.66 -6.79
CA HIS A 94 -14.08 7.70 -5.73
C HIS A 94 -12.91 6.81 -6.11
N ILE A 95 -12.09 6.45 -5.12
CA ILE A 95 -11.06 5.44 -5.31
C ILE A 95 -11.67 4.08 -5.02
N GLN A 96 -11.61 3.21 -6.03
CA GLN A 96 -12.10 1.84 -6.03
C GLN A 96 -10.95 0.87 -5.77
N GLU A 97 -11.27 -0.27 -5.17
CA GLU A 97 -10.37 -1.39 -4.99
C GLU A 97 -10.89 -2.59 -5.79
N VAL A 98 -10.04 -3.17 -6.62
CA VAL A 98 -10.24 -4.46 -7.27
C VAL A 98 -9.21 -5.41 -6.74
N CYS A 99 -9.63 -6.58 -6.28
CA CYS A 99 -8.77 -7.55 -5.65
C CYS A 99 -8.86 -8.92 -6.32
N GLN A 100 -7.74 -9.63 -6.30
CA GLN A 100 -7.64 -11.05 -6.55
C GLN A 100 -7.05 -11.64 -5.27
N MET A 101 -7.74 -12.61 -4.67
CA MET A 101 -7.28 -13.25 -3.44
C MET A 101 -7.23 -14.77 -3.64
N GLU A 102 -6.34 -15.45 -2.92
CA GLU A 102 -6.29 -16.92 -2.90
C GLU A 102 -7.65 -17.53 -2.55
N ARG A 103 -8.33 -16.96 -1.55
CA ARG A 103 -9.64 -17.41 -1.07
C ARG A 103 -10.78 -17.27 -2.08
N SER A 104 -10.55 -16.55 -3.18
CA SER A 104 -11.53 -16.39 -4.26
C SER A 104 -11.18 -17.22 -5.49
N ASP A 105 -10.40 -18.30 -5.35
CA ASP A 105 -9.94 -19.17 -6.43
C ASP A 105 -9.26 -18.39 -7.57
N GLY A 106 -8.57 -17.29 -7.23
CA GLY A 106 -7.95 -16.40 -8.21
C GLY A 106 -8.94 -15.57 -9.04
N ALA A 107 -10.22 -15.54 -8.71
CA ALA A 107 -11.19 -14.64 -9.36
C ALA A 107 -10.95 -13.17 -8.94
N TRP A 108 -11.10 -12.27 -9.91
CA TRP A 108 -11.11 -10.83 -9.67
C TRP A 108 -12.45 -10.39 -9.11
N ASN A 109 -12.43 -9.60 -8.04
CA ASN A 109 -13.60 -9.05 -7.38
C ASN A 109 -13.43 -7.55 -7.16
N ILE A 110 -14.48 -6.78 -7.41
CA ILE A 110 -14.54 -5.38 -6.95
C ILE A 110 -14.93 -5.42 -5.48
N THR A 111 -14.12 -4.81 -4.61
CA THR A 111 -14.44 -4.74 -3.18
C THR A 111 -15.73 -3.90 -3.02
N PRO A 112 -16.77 -4.42 -2.34
CA PRO A 112 -17.99 -3.66 -2.12
C PRO A 112 -17.71 -2.39 -1.31
N GLY A 113 -18.13 -1.24 -1.85
CA GLY A 113 -17.94 0.06 -1.22
C GLY A 113 -16.66 0.77 -1.65
N HIS A 114 -16.65 2.09 -1.50
CA HIS A 114 -15.48 2.93 -1.75
C HIS A 114 -14.64 3.03 -0.46
N ILE A 115 -13.36 3.35 -0.57
CA ILE A 115 -12.40 3.45 0.55
C ILE A 115 -12.73 4.61 1.54
N GLY A 116 -13.82 5.34 1.32
CA GLY A 116 -14.19 6.51 2.12
C GLY A 116 -13.26 7.71 1.89
N ILE A 117 -12.71 7.84 0.68
CA ILE A 117 -11.84 8.95 0.29
C ILE A 117 -12.69 9.97 -0.47
N GLU A 118 -13.01 11.08 0.20
CA GLU A 118 -13.88 12.15 -0.35
C GLU A 118 -13.08 13.36 -0.85
N ASP A 119 -11.83 13.49 -0.40
CA ASP A 119 -10.97 14.65 -0.61
C ASP A 119 -9.90 14.43 -1.70
N ALA A 120 -9.93 13.30 -2.40
CA ALA A 120 -9.04 13.06 -3.53
C ALA A 120 -9.40 13.95 -4.72
N LYS A 121 -8.42 14.66 -5.30
CA LYS A 121 -8.66 15.42 -6.54
C LYS A 121 -9.00 14.49 -7.71
N GLN A 122 -9.73 15.00 -8.70
CA GLN A 122 -9.97 14.26 -9.94
C GLN A 122 -8.65 13.98 -10.66
N GLY A 123 -8.44 12.74 -11.10
CA GLY A 123 -7.20 12.30 -11.73
C GLY A 123 -6.03 12.28 -10.76
N THR A 124 -6.27 12.11 -9.45
CA THR A 124 -5.18 12.10 -8.46
C THR A 124 -4.19 10.97 -8.77
N PRO A 125 -2.86 11.20 -8.67
CA PRO A 125 -1.91 10.11 -8.70
C PRO A 125 -2.13 9.20 -7.49
N LEU A 126 -1.87 7.92 -7.67
CA LEU A 126 -2.02 6.91 -6.64
C LEU A 126 -0.67 6.22 -6.45
N ALA A 127 -0.30 5.98 -5.20
CA ALA A 127 0.81 5.11 -4.84
C ALA A 127 0.36 4.22 -3.69
N VAL A 128 0.68 2.93 -3.73
CA VAL A 128 0.26 1.99 -2.69
C VAL A 128 1.44 1.16 -2.23
N ILE A 129 1.43 0.82 -0.95
CA ILE A 129 2.35 -0.13 -0.35
C ILE A 129 1.56 -1.17 0.46
N SER A 130 2.08 -2.39 0.51
CA SER A 130 1.61 -3.43 1.43
C SER A 130 2.74 -3.84 2.36
N ARG A 131 2.41 -4.12 3.62
CA ARG A 131 3.32 -4.58 4.67
C ARG A 131 2.71 -5.75 5.42
N PHE A 132 3.57 -6.49 6.11
CA PHE A 132 3.18 -7.56 7.02
C PHE A 132 2.23 -8.56 6.34
N SER A 133 2.62 -9.02 5.15
CA SER A 133 1.85 -9.97 4.33
C SER A 133 0.40 -9.55 4.08
N GLY A 134 0.17 -8.28 3.75
CA GLY A 134 -1.17 -7.76 3.43
C GLY A 134 -1.97 -7.26 4.63
N SER A 135 -1.57 -7.58 5.86
CA SER A 135 -2.29 -7.12 7.07
C SER A 135 -2.25 -5.60 7.27
N GLN A 136 -1.35 -4.91 6.58
CA GLN A 136 -1.39 -3.46 6.44
C GLN A 136 -1.18 -3.03 4.98
N THR A 137 -2.12 -2.25 4.44
CA THR A 137 -1.99 -1.65 3.11
C THR A 137 -2.23 -0.15 3.23
N CYS A 138 -1.30 0.67 2.72
CA CYS A 138 -1.42 2.13 2.76
C CYS A 138 -1.45 2.67 1.34
N LEU A 139 -2.54 3.38 1.02
CA LEU A 139 -2.76 4.08 -0.22
C LEU A 139 -2.50 5.57 -0.01
N HIS A 140 -1.65 6.14 -0.85
CA HIS A 140 -1.28 7.55 -0.87
C HIS A 140 -1.84 8.20 -2.14
N TYR A 141 -2.34 9.42 -1.97
CA TYR A 141 -2.94 10.21 -3.04
C TYR A 141 -2.72 11.70 -2.76
N ILE A 142 -3.00 12.53 -3.77
CA ILE A 142 -3.02 13.98 -3.62
C ILE A 142 -4.47 14.46 -3.40
N SER A 143 -4.68 15.27 -2.37
CA SER A 143 -5.96 15.87 -2.04
C SER A 143 -6.37 16.97 -3.03
N ASP A 144 -7.60 17.47 -2.92
CA ASP A 144 -8.10 18.68 -3.60
C ASP A 144 -7.29 19.95 -3.27
N ARG A 145 -6.61 19.97 -2.13
CA ARG A 145 -5.71 21.06 -1.69
C ARG A 145 -4.26 20.88 -2.15
N ASN A 146 -3.99 19.92 -3.04
CA ASN A 146 -2.63 19.56 -3.46
C ASN A 146 -1.69 19.22 -2.28
N THR A 147 -2.22 18.52 -1.28
CA THR A 147 -1.43 17.93 -0.17
C THR A 147 -1.40 16.42 -0.28
N ILE A 148 -0.30 15.78 0.16
CA ILE A 148 -0.23 14.30 0.20
C ILE A 148 -1.02 13.77 1.38
N HIS A 149 -2.04 12.96 1.10
CA HIS A 149 -2.81 12.23 2.09
C HIS A 149 -2.56 10.72 1.98
N GLY A 150 -2.84 10.01 3.07
CA GLY A 150 -2.78 8.56 3.14
C GLY A 150 -4.02 7.97 3.82
N ARG A 151 -4.48 6.83 3.30
CA ARG A 151 -5.40 5.92 3.98
C ARG A 151 -4.71 4.58 4.18
N CYS A 152 -4.75 4.07 5.40
CA CYS A 152 -4.18 2.76 5.71
C CYS A 152 -5.28 1.81 6.18
N PHE A 153 -5.40 0.69 5.48
CA PHE A 153 -6.09 -0.49 5.96
C PHE A 153 -5.21 -1.23 6.96
N ILE A 154 -5.79 -1.57 8.11
CA ILE A 154 -5.17 -2.47 9.09
C ILE A 154 -6.16 -3.59 9.36
N GLU A 155 -5.71 -4.84 9.23
CA GLU A 155 -6.52 -6.02 9.51
C GLU A 155 -7.15 -5.94 10.91
N GLY A 156 -8.45 -6.25 10.99
CA GLY A 156 -9.25 -6.14 12.21
C GLY A 156 -9.63 -4.71 12.65
N LYS A 157 -9.09 -3.66 12.01
CA LYS A 157 -9.43 -2.26 12.30
C LYS A 157 -10.09 -1.53 11.13
N GLY A 158 -9.86 -1.99 9.91
CA GLY A 158 -10.37 -1.34 8.70
C GLY A 158 -9.51 -0.17 8.24
N TRP A 159 -10.09 0.68 7.41
CA TRP A 159 -9.43 1.86 6.84
C TRP A 159 -9.39 3.02 7.83
N SER A 160 -8.25 3.72 7.91
CA SER A 160 -8.07 4.90 8.77
C SER A 160 -7.14 5.93 8.10
N CYS A 161 -7.18 7.19 8.54
CA CYS A 161 -6.23 8.21 8.07
C CYS A 161 -4.80 7.88 8.49
N ASP A 162 -3.84 8.09 7.59
CA ASP A 162 -2.42 8.06 7.94
C ASP A 162 -2.04 9.31 8.75
N SER A 163 -1.06 9.14 9.64
CA SER A 163 -0.36 10.21 10.35
C SER A 163 0.24 11.28 9.43
N LEU A 164 0.49 10.94 8.15
CA LEU A 164 0.95 11.86 7.13
C LEU A 164 -0.03 13.02 6.88
N ASN A 165 -1.33 12.79 7.05
CA ASN A 165 -2.36 13.81 6.77
C ASN A 165 -2.18 15.05 7.66
N ASN A 166 -1.66 14.87 8.87
CA ASN A 166 -1.41 15.97 9.82
C ASN A 166 -0.15 16.78 9.49
N LYS A 167 0.59 16.44 8.42
CA LYS A 167 1.82 17.12 8.01
C LYS A 167 1.61 18.16 6.90
N GLU A 168 0.43 18.18 6.27
CA GLU A 168 0.06 19.16 5.23
C GLU A 168 1.13 19.33 4.13
N ILE A 169 1.72 18.21 3.69
CA ILE A 169 2.82 18.22 2.72
C ILE A 169 2.29 18.68 1.36
N SER A 170 2.57 19.94 1.02
CA SER A 170 2.16 20.56 -0.23
C SER A 170 3.02 20.09 -1.40
N VAL A 171 2.40 19.81 -2.54
CA VAL A 171 3.06 19.30 -3.76
C VAL A 171 2.65 20.09 -4.99
N SER A 172 3.39 19.92 -6.09
CA SER A 172 3.01 20.49 -7.38
C SER A 172 1.66 19.92 -7.85
N GLN A 173 0.86 20.76 -8.53
CA GLN A 173 -0.46 20.38 -9.06
C GLN A 173 -0.40 19.15 -9.99
N TYR A 174 0.72 18.95 -10.68
CA TYR A 174 0.94 17.86 -11.62
C TYR A 174 1.93 16.80 -11.11
N SER A 175 2.23 16.82 -9.79
CA SER A 175 3.10 15.81 -9.20
C SER A 175 2.53 14.41 -9.43
N ASN A 176 3.39 13.47 -9.79
CA ASN A 176 3.12 12.03 -9.61
C ASN A 176 3.48 11.60 -8.18
N LEU A 177 3.07 10.39 -7.80
CA LEU A 177 3.44 9.78 -6.52
C LEU A 177 4.07 8.41 -6.78
N ALA A 178 5.08 8.07 -5.98
CA ALA A 178 5.57 6.71 -5.84
C ALA A 178 5.79 6.42 -4.36
N ALA A 179 5.62 5.17 -3.94
CA ALA A 179 5.81 4.78 -2.55
C ALA A 179 6.55 3.44 -2.49
N VAL A 180 7.43 3.30 -1.49
CA VAL A 180 8.16 2.07 -1.22
C VAL A 180 8.16 1.79 0.27
N ALA A 181 7.98 0.53 0.62
CA ALA A 181 8.13 0.03 1.99
C ALA A 181 9.42 -0.80 2.10
N SER A 182 10.12 -0.64 3.20
CA SER A 182 11.32 -1.38 3.57
C SER A 182 11.25 -1.77 5.05
N ALA A 183 12.20 -2.60 5.51
CA ALA A 183 12.31 -2.98 6.92
C ALA A 183 12.47 -1.76 7.85
N ILE A 184 13.10 -0.68 7.36
CA ILE A 184 13.40 0.52 8.14
C ILE A 184 12.31 1.60 8.03
N GLY A 185 11.32 1.42 7.17
CA GLY A 185 10.23 2.38 7.03
C GLY A 185 9.67 2.52 5.63
N ILE A 186 8.82 3.52 5.48
CA ILE A 186 8.13 3.87 4.23
C ILE A 186 8.78 5.13 3.67
N ARG A 187 8.94 5.21 2.36
CA ARG A 187 9.31 6.45 1.65
C ARG A 187 8.29 6.75 0.57
N ILE A 188 7.87 8.01 0.50
CA ILE A 188 6.97 8.53 -0.52
C ILE A 188 7.72 9.56 -1.34
N TYR A 189 7.76 9.38 -2.65
CA TYR A 189 8.40 10.27 -3.61
C TYR A 189 7.37 11.12 -4.33
N TYR A 190 7.66 12.41 -4.46
CA TYR A 190 6.77 13.40 -5.06
C TYR A 190 7.56 14.58 -5.62
N GLN A 191 6.91 15.41 -6.44
CA GLN A 191 7.44 16.68 -6.93
C GLN A 191 6.89 17.83 -6.09
N SER A 192 7.77 18.60 -5.47
CA SER A 192 7.36 19.79 -4.71
C SER A 192 6.95 20.94 -5.64
N VAL A 193 6.44 22.02 -5.05
CA VAL A 193 6.09 23.25 -5.79
C VAL A 193 7.31 23.86 -6.49
N SER A 194 8.53 23.63 -5.98
CA SER A 194 9.79 24.09 -6.58
C SER A 194 10.37 23.13 -7.61
N THR A 195 9.56 22.21 -8.16
CA THR A 195 9.87 21.21 -9.20
C THR A 195 10.92 20.14 -8.87
N ASN A 196 11.54 20.20 -7.70
CA ASN A 196 12.43 19.15 -7.22
C ASN A 196 11.67 17.89 -6.80
N VAL A 197 12.31 16.73 -6.95
CA VAL A 197 11.81 15.47 -6.39
C VAL A 197 12.22 15.38 -4.93
N HIS A 198 11.26 15.13 -4.05
CA HIS A 198 11.47 14.96 -2.61
C HIS A 198 11.04 13.57 -2.16
N ALA A 199 11.59 13.13 -1.03
CA ALA A 199 11.21 11.90 -0.36
C ALA A 199 10.77 12.21 1.08
N GLN A 200 9.58 11.74 1.46
CA GLN A 200 9.09 11.84 2.83
C GLN A 200 9.08 10.46 3.49
N THR A 201 9.57 10.39 4.72
CA THR A 201 9.43 9.22 5.60
C THR A 201 8.30 9.48 6.62
N PRO A 202 7.18 8.74 6.57
CA PRO A 202 6.16 8.81 7.61
C PRO A 202 6.73 8.31 8.96
N PRO A 203 6.32 8.89 10.10
CA PRO A 203 6.77 8.41 11.40
C PRO A 203 6.31 6.96 11.60
N LEU A 204 7.26 6.08 11.94
CA LEU A 204 6.92 4.72 12.33
C LEU A 204 6.15 4.76 13.66
N ARG A 205 4.92 4.23 13.67
CA ARG A 205 4.26 3.89 14.93
C ARG A 205 5.11 2.83 15.61
N ARG A 206 5.87 3.22 16.65
CA ARG A 206 6.56 2.26 17.51
C ARG A 206 5.49 1.30 18.03
N ALA A 207 5.66 0.01 17.76
CA ALA A 207 4.85 -1.00 18.43
C ALA A 207 4.99 -0.75 19.94
N ALA A 208 3.88 -0.54 20.62
CA ALA A 208 3.90 -0.47 22.07
C ALA A 208 4.59 -1.74 22.56
N LYS A 209 5.70 -1.60 23.31
CA LYS A 209 6.39 -2.74 23.90
C LYS A 209 5.34 -3.52 24.68
N ARG A 210 4.99 -4.73 24.22
CA ARG A 210 4.13 -5.62 25.00
C ARG A 210 4.87 -5.84 26.34
N PRO A 211 4.25 -5.54 27.49
CA PRO A 211 4.87 -5.86 28.76
C PRO A 211 5.10 -7.37 28.80
N LEU A 212 6.35 -7.77 29.04
CA LEU A 212 6.70 -9.16 29.28
C LEU A 212 5.92 -9.60 30.52
N ARG A 213 4.96 -10.52 30.36
CA ARG A 213 4.37 -11.19 31.51
C ARG A 213 5.43 -12.14 32.04
N LEU A 214 5.99 -11.81 33.20
CA LEU A 214 6.74 -12.77 34.01
C LEU A 214 5.72 -13.80 34.52
N SER A 215 5.90 -15.05 34.13
CA SER A 215 5.16 -16.22 34.64
C SER A 215 5.88 -16.80 35.85
#